data_AF-A0AAD3APJ1-F1
#
_entry.id   AF-A0AAD3APJ1-F1
#
_cell.length_a   1.000
_cell.length_b   1.000
_cell.length_c   1.000
_cell.angle_alpha   90.00
_cell.angle_beta   90.00
_cell.angle_gamma   90.00
#
_symmetry.space_group_name_H-M   'P 1'
#
loop_
_entity.id
_entity.type
_entity.pdbx_description
1 polymer ?
#
loop_
_entity_poly.entity_id
_entity_poly.type
_entity_poly.pdbx_seq_one_letter_code
_entity_poly.pdbx_strand_id
1 'polypeptide(L)' 'PIYHRTRDSIEAHLSVVFAAMAVSHWIEHQTGWSIKKFVRTARRYRTVTIQAGKHTLTAAEPPPPDLAEILANIHSLRAH' A
#
# COMPACT_ATOMS: atom_id res chain seq x y z
N PRO A 1 -11.21 10.45 -34.68
CA PRO A 1 -11.64 10.93 -33.34
C PRO A 1 -11.91 9.82 -32.30
N ILE A 2 -12.39 8.64 -32.70
CA ILE A 2 -12.69 7.53 -31.77
C ILE A 2 -11.44 6.74 -31.36
N TYR A 3 -10.53 6.45 -32.29
CA TYR A 3 -9.30 5.68 -32.03
C TYR A 3 -8.30 6.35 -31.07
N HIS A 4 -8.29 7.69 -31.00
CA HIS A 4 -7.40 8.41 -30.07
C HIS A 4 -7.77 8.13 -28.61
N ARG A 5 -9.07 8.13 -28.26
CA ARG A 5 -9.52 7.84 -26.90
C ARG A 5 -9.21 6.41 -26.46
N THR A 6 -9.22 5.46 -27.40
CA THR A 6 -8.82 4.07 -27.14
C THR A 6 -7.31 3.98 -26.84
N ARG A 7 -6.47 4.67 -27.61
CA ARG A 7 -5.03 4.72 -27.35
C ARG A 7 -4.73 5.35 -25.99
N ASP A 8 -5.35 6.49 -25.69
CA ASP A 8 -5.18 7.19 -24.41
C ASP A 8 -5.60 6.29 -23.22
N SER A 9 -6.67 5.52 -23.39
CA SER A 9 -7.17 4.59 -22.35
C SER A 9 -6.22 3.40 -22.13
N ILE A 10 -5.63 2.87 -23.21
CA ILE A 10 -4.64 1.79 -23.14
C ILE A 10 -3.38 2.30 -22.42
N GLU A 11 -2.87 3.46 -22.82
CA GLU A 11 -1.68 4.05 -22.21
C GLU A 11 -1.90 4.33 -20.73
N ALA A 12 -3.01 4.98 -20.36
CA ALA A 12 -3.35 5.22 -18.97
C ALA A 12 -3.47 3.92 -18.15
N HIS A 13 -4.12 2.89 -18.71
CA HIS A 13 -4.25 1.60 -18.04
C HIS A 13 -2.89 0.94 -17.80
N LEU A 14 -2.04 0.90 -18.84
CA LEU A 14 -0.71 0.33 -18.74
C LEU A 14 0.16 1.11 -17.74
N SER A 15 0.13 2.45 -17.74
CA SER A 15 0.87 3.25 -16.78
C SER A 15 0.52 2.89 -15.34
N VAL A 16 -0.77 2.74 -15.02
CA VAL A 16 -1.22 2.38 -13.68
C VAL A 16 -0.81 0.94 -13.33
N VAL A 17 -0.98 0.00 -14.25
CA VAL A 17 -0.62 -1.41 -14.02
C VAL A 17 0.90 -1.56 -13.84
N PHE A 18 1.71 -0.89 -14.65
CA PHE A 18 3.17 -0.90 -14.52
C PHE A 18 3.63 -0.26 -13.22
N ALA A 19 3.06 0.88 -12.83
CA ALA A 19 3.36 1.51 -11.54
C ALA A 19 2.99 0.56 -10.38
N ALA A 20 1.81 -0.06 -10.42
CA ALA A 20 1.37 -1.01 -9.40
C ALA A 20 2.29 -2.24 -9.32
N MET A 21 2.73 -2.79 -10.46
CA MET A 21 3.68 -3.90 -10.51
C MET A 21 5.05 -3.51 -9.95
N ALA A 22 5.58 -2.35 -10.34
CA ALA A 22 6.87 -1.86 -9.85
C ALA A 22 6.87 -1.66 -8.33
N VAL A 23 5.81 -1.04 -7.79
CA VAL A 23 5.63 -0.85 -6.35
C VAL A 23 5.48 -2.20 -5.65
N SER A 24 4.71 -3.13 -6.21
CA SER A 24 4.54 -4.47 -5.62
C SER A 24 5.87 -5.21 -5.54
N HIS A 25 6.62 -5.26 -6.64
CA HIS A 25 7.92 -5.92 -6.69
C HIS A 25 8.93 -5.29 -5.72
N TRP A 26 8.94 -3.95 -5.61
CA TRP A 26 9.76 -3.26 -4.64
C TRP A 26 9.42 -3.64 -3.20
N ILE A 27 8.13 -3.68 -2.84
CA ILE A 27 7.69 -4.14 -1.50
C ILE A 27 8.14 -5.58 -1.26
N GLU A 28 7.94 -6.48 -2.21
CA GLU A 28 8.34 -7.89 -2.06
C GLU A 28 9.85 -8.03 -1.87
N HIS A 29 10.66 -7.30 -2.64
CA HIS A 29 12.12 -7.32 -2.53
C HIS A 29 12.62 -6.76 -1.18
N GLN A 30 12.02 -5.68 -0.68
CA GLN A 30 12.47 -5.05 0.56
C GLN A 30 12.00 -5.79 1.82
N THR A 31 10.85 -6.47 1.75
CA THR A 31 10.21 -7.07 2.94
C THR A 31 10.32 -8.59 2.97
N GLY A 32 10.66 -9.23 1.85
CA GLY A 32 10.64 -10.69 1.70
C GLY A 32 9.25 -11.31 1.76
N TRP A 33 8.19 -10.51 1.87
CA TRP A 33 6.81 -10.97 1.89
C TRP A 33 6.20 -10.91 0.51
N SER A 34 5.33 -11.87 0.18
CA SER A 34 4.46 -11.71 -0.99
C SER A 34 3.52 -10.51 -0.83
N ILE A 35 3.21 -9.83 -1.93
CA ILE A 35 2.31 -8.68 -1.94
C ILE A 35 0.94 -9.04 -1.36
N LYS A 36 0.48 -10.29 -1.57
CA LYS A 36 -0.76 -10.82 -0.97
C LYS A 36 -0.69 -10.88 0.56
N LYS A 37 0.43 -11.37 1.13
CA LYS A 37 0.63 -11.39 2.59
C LYS A 37 0.67 -9.96 3.11
N PHE A 38 1.48 -9.10 2.50
CA PHE A 38 1.63 -7.70 2.88
C PHE A 38 0.30 -6.95 2.87
N VAL A 39 -0.44 -6.94 1.76
CA VAL A 39 -1.72 -6.23 1.64
C VAL A 39 -2.75 -6.76 2.64
N ARG A 40 -2.85 -8.08 2.83
CA ARG A 40 -3.84 -8.65 3.75
C ARG A 40 -3.53 -8.32 5.20
N THR A 41 -2.25 -8.39 5.59
CA THR A 41 -1.81 -8.06 6.95
C THR A 41 -1.96 -6.55 7.20
N ALA A 42 -1.47 -5.71 6.29
CA ALA A 42 -1.55 -4.25 6.41
C ALA A 42 -2.99 -3.71 6.33
N ARG A 43 -3.89 -4.35 5.57
CA ARG A 43 -5.31 -3.93 5.43
C ARG A 43 -6.03 -3.80 6.76
N ARG A 44 -5.74 -4.70 7.72
CA ARG A 44 -6.36 -4.68 9.06
C ARG A 44 -5.97 -3.44 9.87
N TYR A 45 -4.82 -2.85 9.57
CA TYR A 45 -4.25 -1.72 10.30
C TYR A 45 -4.30 -0.40 9.50
N ARG A 46 -5.03 -0.36 8.37
CA ARG A 46 -5.26 0.87 7.61
C ARG A 46 -6.20 1.77 8.41
N THR A 47 -5.63 2.79 9.06
CA THR A 47 -6.26 3.94 9.74
C THR A 47 -7.73 3.72 10.14
N VAL A 48 -7.97 3.08 11.28
CA VAL A 48 -9.29 3.04 11.90
C VAL A 48 -9.50 4.35 12.66
N THR A 49 -9.94 5.39 11.98
CA THR A 49 -10.45 6.60 12.65
C THR A 49 -11.89 6.32 13.10
N ILE A 50 -12.08 5.75 14.28
CA ILE A 50 -13.42 5.54 14.85
C ILE A 50 -13.86 6.86 15.49
N GLN A 51 -14.80 7.56 14.84
CA GLN A 51 -15.50 8.71 15.41
C GLN A 51 -16.66 8.22 16.28
N ALA A 52 -16.47 8.23 17.61
CA ALA A 52 -17.52 7.98 18.58
C ALA A 52 -17.97 9.34 19.16
N GLY A 53 -18.90 10.00 18.47
CA GLY A 53 -19.41 11.32 18.89
C GLY A 53 -18.34 12.42 18.80
N LYS A 54 -17.99 13.09 19.91
CA LYS A 54 -16.95 14.14 19.96
C LYS A 54 -15.53 13.60 20.19
N HIS A 55 -15.36 12.28 20.33
CA HIS A 55 -14.08 11.67 20.67
C HIS A 55 -13.61 10.77 19.53
N THR A 56 -12.45 11.11 18.96
CA THR A 56 -11.70 10.24 18.05
C THR A 56 -11.01 9.18 18.91
N LEU A 57 -11.57 7.98 18.97
CA LEU A 57 -10.93 6.85 19.66
C LEU A 57 -10.18 6.02 18.62
N THR A 58 -8.86 6.23 18.56
CA THR A 58 -7.98 5.32 17.83
C THR A 58 -7.92 4.01 18.62
N ALA A 59 -8.77 3.04 18.28
CA ALA A 59 -8.59 1.66 18.70
C ALA A 59 -7.41 1.08 17.90
N ALA A 60 -6.19 1.50 18.24
CA ALA A 60 -4.96 0.94 17.70
C ALA A 60 -4.65 -0.33 18.49
N GLU A 61 -5.15 -1.47 18.02
CA GLU A 61 -4.41 -2.70 18.27
C GLU A 61 -3.03 -2.50 17.64
N PRO A 62 -1.93 -2.49 18.43
CA PRO A 62 -0.62 -2.25 17.89
C PRO A 62 -0.36 -3.31 16.80
N PRO A 63 0.20 -2.91 15.65
CA PRO A 63 0.49 -3.86 14.59
C PRO A 63 1.39 -4.98 15.16
N PRO A 64 1.23 -6.23 14.69
CA PRO A 64 2.08 -7.32 15.13
C PRO A 64 3.55 -6.95 14.87
N PRO A 65 4.50 -7.42 15.72
CA PRO A 65 5.91 -7.03 15.63
C PRO A 65 6.50 -7.18 14.22
N ASP A 66 6.12 -8.27 13.54
CA ASP A 66 6.49 -8.62 12.15
C ASP A 66 6.05 -7.53 11.13
N LEU A 67 4.88 -6.92 11.33
CA LEU A 67 4.42 -5.79 10.49
C LEU A 67 5.13 -4.48 10.84
N ALA A 68 5.40 -4.23 12.13
CA ALA A 68 6.09 -3.02 12.57
C ALA A 68 7.53 -2.96 12.05
N GLU A 69 8.25 -4.08 12.08
CA GLU A 69 9.61 -4.20 11.55
C GLU A 69 9.66 -3.95 10.03
N ILE A 70 8.70 -4.51 9.30
CA ILE A 70 8.58 -4.28 7.85
C ILE A 70 8.28 -2.83 7.50
N LEU A 71 7.38 -2.20 8.25
CA LEU A 71 7.12 -0.78 8.07
C LEU A 71 8.37 0.05 8.39
N ALA A 72 9.16 -0.33 9.39
CA ALA A 72 10.43 0.34 9.71
C ALA A 72 11.45 0.20 8.57
N ASN A 73 11.59 -0.98 7.96
CA ASN A 73 12.48 -1.22 6.80
C ASN A 73 12.09 -0.36 5.58
N ILE A 74 10.80 -0.16 5.35
CA ILE A 74 10.29 0.72 4.30
C ILE A 74 10.61 2.20 4.62
N HIS A 75 10.50 2.63 5.88
CA HIS A 75 10.74 4.01 6.29
C HIS A 75 12.22 4.37 6.36
N SER A 76 13.09 3.46 6.81
CA SER A 76 14.54 3.70 6.90
C SER A 76 15.16 3.95 5.52
N LEU A 77 14.68 3.26 4.48
CA LEU A 77 15.13 3.46 3.10
C LEU A 77 14.72 4.81 2.52
N ARG A 78 13.65 5.44 3.03
CA ARG A 78 13.20 6.78 2.61
C ARG A 78 14.01 7.92 3.28
N ALA A 79 14.71 7.61 4.37
CA ALA A 79 15.52 8.57 5.13
C ALA A 79 16.96 8.72 4.59
N HIS A 80 17.31 7.96 3.54
CA HIS A 80 18.53 8.10 2.74
C HIS A 80 18.20 8.71 1.38
#